data_AF-A0A288DFU5-F1
#
_entry.id   AF-A0A288DFU5-F1
#
_cell.length_a   1.000
_cell.length_b   1.000
_cell.length_c   1.000
_cell.angle_alpha   90.00
_cell.angle_beta   90.00
_cell.angle_gamma   90.00
#
_symmetry.space_group_name_H-M   'P 1'
#
loop_
_entity.id
_entity.type
_entity.pdbx_description
1 polymer ?
#
loop_
_entity_poly.entity_id
_entity_poly.type
_entity_poly.pdbx_seq_one_letter_code
_entity_poly.pdbx_strand_id
1 'polypeptide(L)'
;MLFDFQAFIEELREKAEKKQIVEKYEQFVGPIQGDIKDQEWYTEYLVKFSPIAYHVPEELKEDFDWDLLQQLVLGSFSSDYELKKEKEDEEKELYIAVKSGEQSVVKTVSELRSFQILRLYEIYIEEQMNLHALRKEEENEQVAIDGERESRLKRWKAVLDTMDKDELSQKAKKEQESKLGDLMGQL
;
A
#
# COMPACT_ATOMS: atom_id res chain seq x y z
N MET A 1 3.11 9.19 -15.45
CA MET A 1 3.53 8.27 -14.38
C MET A 1 4.92 7.75 -14.69
N LEU A 2 5.84 7.79 -13.73
CA LEU A 2 7.24 7.40 -13.87
C LEU A 2 7.45 5.88 -13.85
N PHE A 3 6.56 5.13 -13.21
CA PHE A 3 6.62 3.68 -13.23
C PHE A 3 5.91 3.12 -14.47
N ASP A 4 6.65 2.40 -15.31
CA ASP A 4 6.13 1.68 -16.48
C ASP A 4 6.16 0.18 -16.20
N PHE A 5 4.98 -0.40 -16.01
CA PHE A 5 4.83 -1.82 -15.68
C PHE A 5 5.32 -2.74 -16.80
N GLN A 6 5.04 -2.40 -18.06
CA GLN A 6 5.41 -3.26 -19.18
C GLN A 6 6.92 -3.24 -19.39
N ALA A 7 7.55 -2.06 -19.32
CA ALA A 7 9.00 -1.95 -19.36
C ALA A 7 9.66 -2.71 -18.19
N PHE A 8 9.07 -2.64 -16.99
CA PHE A 8 9.55 -3.39 -15.84
C PHE A 8 9.48 -4.92 -16.04
N ILE A 9 8.37 -5.45 -16.57
CA ILE A 9 8.24 -6.88 -16.85
C ILE A 9 9.24 -7.35 -17.91
N GLU A 10 9.46 -6.57 -18.97
CA GLU A 10 10.49 -6.88 -19.96
C GLU A 10 11.89 -6.90 -19.33
N GLU A 11 12.21 -5.92 -18.48
CA GLU A 11 13.48 -5.91 -17.75
C GLU A 11 13.66 -7.14 -16.84
N LEU A 12 12.59 -7.60 -16.16
CA LEU A 12 12.64 -8.83 -15.38
C LEU A 12 12.89 -10.07 -16.24
N ARG A 13 12.34 -10.13 -17.45
CA ARG A 13 12.56 -11.24 -18.40
C ARG A 13 14.01 -11.31 -18.89
N GLU A 14 14.69 -10.17 -19.00
CA GLU A 14 16.09 -10.08 -19.44
C GLU A 14 17.10 -10.38 -18.32
N LYS A 15 16.77 -10.04 -17.07
CA LYS A 15 17.66 -10.23 -15.92
C LYS A 15 17.70 -11.69 -15.48
N ALA A 16 18.85 -12.34 -15.70
CA ALA A 16 19.05 -13.77 -15.37
C ALA A 16 18.64 -14.15 -13.92
N GLU A 17 18.89 -13.26 -12.95
CA GLU A 17 18.57 -13.51 -11.54
C GLU A 17 17.07 -13.34 -11.22
N LYS A 18 16.33 -12.58 -12.03
CA LYS A 18 14.92 -12.25 -11.77
C LYS A 18 13.95 -12.89 -12.74
N LYS A 19 14.42 -13.38 -13.88
CA LYS A 19 13.61 -14.04 -14.91
C LYS A 19 12.75 -15.17 -14.34
N GLN A 20 13.27 -15.89 -13.34
CA GLN A 20 12.55 -16.96 -12.65
C GLN A 20 11.23 -16.51 -12.02
N ILE A 21 11.13 -15.26 -11.57
CA ILE A 21 9.89 -14.69 -11.01
C ILE A 21 8.79 -14.68 -12.08
N VAL A 22 9.14 -14.18 -13.28
CA VAL A 22 8.22 -14.10 -14.42
C VAL A 22 7.88 -15.49 -14.93
N GLU A 23 8.87 -16.35 -15.14
CA GLU A 23 8.67 -17.72 -15.63
C GLU A 23 7.76 -18.52 -14.69
N LYS A 24 7.98 -18.42 -13.37
CA LYS A 24 7.17 -19.11 -12.38
C LYS A 24 5.74 -18.57 -12.36
N TYR A 25 5.58 -17.25 -12.40
CA TYR A 25 4.26 -16.64 -12.47
C TYR A 25 3.49 -17.09 -13.71
N GLU A 26 4.12 -17.04 -14.89
CA GLU A 26 3.48 -17.43 -16.15
C GLU A 26 3.18 -18.92 -16.23
N GLN A 27 3.98 -19.77 -15.59
CA GLN A 27 3.76 -21.21 -15.49
C GLN A 27 2.50 -21.56 -14.69
N PHE A 28 2.27 -20.91 -13.54
CA PHE A 28 1.21 -21.30 -12.60
C PHE A 28 -0.04 -20.44 -12.64
N VAL A 29 0.06 -19.21 -13.17
CA VAL A 29 -1.05 -18.25 -13.22
C VAL A 29 -1.47 -18.04 -14.67
N GLY A 30 -0.53 -17.63 -15.52
CA GLY A 30 -0.79 -17.33 -16.92
C GLY A 30 0.04 -16.15 -17.43
N PRO A 31 -0.07 -15.83 -18.73
CA PRO A 31 0.76 -14.80 -19.36
C PRO A 31 0.49 -13.42 -18.74
N ILE A 32 1.56 -12.65 -18.50
CA ILE A 32 1.46 -11.27 -18.02
C ILE A 32 1.11 -10.38 -19.20
N GLN A 33 -0.08 -9.80 -19.18
CA GLN A 33 -0.62 -8.94 -20.25
C GLN A 33 -1.44 -7.81 -19.65
N GLY A 34 -1.52 -6.66 -20.33
CA GLY A 34 -2.28 -5.51 -19.87
C GLY A 34 -1.59 -4.73 -18.75
N ASP A 35 -2.34 -3.91 -18.04
CA ASP A 35 -1.79 -3.07 -16.97
C ASP A 35 -1.75 -3.81 -15.63
N ILE A 36 -1.15 -3.20 -14.61
CA ILE A 36 -1.11 -3.73 -13.23
C ILE A 36 -2.52 -4.12 -12.75
N LYS A 37 -3.52 -3.30 -13.10
CA LYS A 37 -4.89 -3.47 -12.62
C LYS A 37 -5.61 -4.66 -13.28
N ASP A 38 -5.04 -5.23 -14.33
CA ASP A 38 -5.55 -6.42 -15.02
C ASP A 38 -4.95 -7.73 -14.45
N GLN A 39 -3.91 -7.65 -13.63
CA GLN A 39 -3.21 -8.83 -13.13
C GLN A 39 -4.02 -9.56 -12.04
N GLU A 40 -4.01 -10.90 -12.06
CA GLU A 40 -4.77 -11.71 -11.09
C GLU A 40 -4.39 -11.39 -9.63
N TRP A 41 -3.10 -11.16 -9.36
CA TRP A 41 -2.64 -10.81 -8.01
C TRP A 41 -3.19 -9.46 -7.54
N TYR A 42 -3.47 -8.53 -8.46
CA TYR A 42 -4.08 -7.25 -8.15
C TYR A 42 -5.59 -7.42 -7.93
N THR A 43 -6.28 -8.02 -8.90
CA THR A 43 -7.75 -8.13 -8.90
C THR A 43 -8.28 -9.04 -7.79
N GLU A 44 -7.54 -10.10 -7.43
CA GLU A 44 -7.96 -11.00 -6.35
C GLU A 44 -7.66 -10.45 -4.94
N TYR A 45 -6.70 -9.53 -4.81
CA TYR A 45 -6.18 -9.13 -3.49
C TYR A 45 -6.03 -7.62 -3.32
N LEU A 46 -5.13 -6.96 -4.05
CA LEU A 46 -4.80 -5.56 -3.79
C LEU A 46 -5.97 -4.59 -3.98
N VAL A 47 -6.87 -4.87 -4.92
CA VAL A 47 -8.06 -4.04 -5.16
C VAL A 47 -9.00 -3.96 -3.93
N LYS A 48 -8.87 -4.90 -2.99
CA LYS A 48 -9.69 -4.94 -1.76
C LYS A 48 -9.25 -3.91 -0.72
N PHE A 49 -8.06 -3.33 -0.86
CA PHE A 49 -7.65 -2.20 -0.04
C PHE A 49 -8.23 -0.93 -0.64
N SER A 50 -9.17 -0.32 0.07
CA SER A 50 -9.72 0.99 -0.30
C SER A 50 -8.70 2.07 0.05
N PRO A 51 -8.07 2.72 -0.94
CA PRO A 51 -7.07 3.73 -0.65
C PRO A 51 -7.72 4.99 -0.09
N ILE A 52 -6.93 5.77 0.63
CA ILE A 52 -7.32 7.08 1.14
C ILE A 52 -6.22 8.10 0.84
N ALA A 53 -6.58 9.38 0.80
CA ALA A 53 -5.62 10.46 0.69
C ALA A 53 -4.62 10.45 1.87
N TYR A 54 -3.35 10.63 1.53
CA TYR A 54 -2.23 10.71 2.46
C TYR A 54 -1.17 11.63 1.87
N HIS A 55 -0.31 12.15 2.73
CA HIS A 55 0.71 13.11 2.34
C HIS A 55 1.78 12.42 1.47
N VAL A 56 2.08 13.04 0.34
CA VAL A 56 3.05 12.58 -0.66
C VAL A 56 4.03 13.72 -0.97
N PRO A 57 5.24 13.43 -1.48
CA PRO A 57 6.20 14.47 -1.85
C PRO A 57 5.59 15.42 -2.89
N GLU A 58 5.52 16.71 -2.58
CA GLU A 58 4.85 17.73 -3.40
C GLU A 58 5.36 17.73 -4.84
N GLU A 59 6.67 17.60 -5.01
CA GLU A 59 7.32 17.61 -6.31
C GLU A 59 7.04 16.36 -7.16
N LEU A 60 6.45 15.30 -6.57
CA LEU A 60 6.15 14.03 -7.24
C LEU A 60 4.65 13.74 -7.36
N LYS A 61 3.76 14.68 -6.98
CA LYS A 61 2.31 14.45 -6.91
C LYS A 61 1.70 13.85 -8.17
N GLU A 62 2.17 14.23 -9.35
CA GLU A 62 1.66 13.75 -10.65
C GLU A 62 2.50 12.61 -11.25
N ASP A 63 3.60 12.23 -10.59
CA ASP A 63 4.57 11.28 -11.12
C ASP A 63 4.19 9.83 -10.84
N PHE A 64 3.35 9.54 -9.84
CA PHE A 64 3.03 8.18 -9.42
C PHE A 64 1.53 7.95 -9.21
N ASP A 65 1.09 6.69 -9.31
CA ASP A 65 -0.24 6.26 -8.87
C ASP A 65 -0.21 6.04 -7.34
N TRP A 66 -0.46 7.10 -6.57
CA TRP A 66 -0.35 7.04 -5.10
C TRP A 66 -1.34 6.05 -4.46
N ASP A 67 -2.51 5.87 -5.06
CA ASP A 67 -3.48 4.86 -4.64
C ASP A 67 -2.89 3.46 -4.79
N LEU A 68 -2.28 3.17 -5.94
CA LEU A 68 -1.61 1.90 -6.19
C LEU A 68 -0.42 1.68 -5.25
N LEU A 69 0.40 2.71 -5.01
CA LEU A 69 1.51 2.60 -4.06
C LEU A 69 0.99 2.25 -2.65
N GLN A 70 -0.06 2.90 -2.20
CA GLN A 70 -0.68 2.59 -0.91
C GLN A 70 -1.19 1.15 -0.89
N GLN A 71 -1.90 0.70 -1.93
CA GLN A 71 -2.36 -0.69 -2.02
C GLN A 71 -1.21 -1.70 -1.97
N LEU A 72 -0.10 -1.43 -2.66
CA LEU A 72 1.11 -2.26 -2.63
C LEU A 72 1.71 -2.33 -1.22
N VAL A 73 1.86 -1.19 -0.55
CA VAL A 73 2.36 -1.11 0.84
C VAL A 73 1.46 -1.87 1.81
N LEU A 74 0.14 -1.65 1.73
CA LEU A 74 -0.84 -2.29 2.61
C LEU A 74 -0.88 -3.81 2.41
N GLY A 75 -0.74 -4.24 1.16
CA GLY A 75 -0.78 -5.65 0.76
C GLY A 75 0.55 -6.40 0.92
N SER A 76 1.65 -5.70 1.20
CA SER A 76 2.99 -6.29 1.27
C SER A 76 3.20 -7.15 2.51
N PHE A 77 3.94 -8.26 2.34
CA PHE A 77 4.31 -9.16 3.44
C PHE A 77 5.68 -8.81 4.03
N SER A 78 6.55 -8.21 3.23
CA SER A 78 7.91 -7.79 3.60
C SER A 78 7.98 -6.47 4.36
N SER A 79 6.86 -5.76 4.51
CA SER A 79 6.82 -4.51 5.26
C SER A 79 5.58 -4.41 6.16
N ASP A 80 5.74 -3.67 7.24
CA ASP A 80 4.65 -3.15 8.07
C ASP A 80 4.36 -1.70 7.68
N TYR A 81 3.15 -1.23 7.98
CA TYR A 81 2.78 0.16 7.77
C TYR A 81 2.11 0.77 8.99
N GLU A 82 2.18 2.10 9.06
CA GLU A 82 1.40 2.89 10.00
C GLU A 82 0.89 4.15 9.29
N LEU A 83 -0.35 4.53 9.59
CA LEU A 83 -0.98 5.71 9.04
C LEU A 83 -1.37 6.63 10.20
N LYS A 84 -0.78 7.82 10.27
CA LYS A 84 -0.98 8.74 11.39
C LYS A 84 -1.34 10.13 10.89
N LYS A 85 -2.12 10.86 11.69
CA LYS A 85 -2.26 12.29 11.50
C LYS A 85 -1.20 12.98 12.36
N GLU A 86 -0.29 13.71 11.73
CA GLU A 86 0.60 14.59 12.48
C GLU A 86 -0.19 15.80 13.00
N LYS A 87 0.21 16.33 14.16
CA LYS A 87 -0.60 17.29 14.93
C LYS A 87 -0.93 18.60 14.18
N GLU A 88 -0.19 18.89 13.11
CA GLU A 88 -0.26 20.13 12.35
C GLU A 88 -0.78 19.93 10.90
N ASP A 89 -0.82 18.69 10.41
CA ASP A 89 -1.18 18.40 9.02
C ASP A 89 -2.65 18.01 8.84
N GLU A 90 -3.25 18.44 7.73
CA GLU A 90 -4.61 18.05 7.38
C GLU A 90 -4.67 16.60 6.88
N GLU A 91 -3.64 16.17 6.15
CA GLU A 91 -3.49 14.84 5.57
C GLU A 91 -2.74 13.89 6.51
N LYS A 92 -2.92 12.59 6.27
CA LYS A 92 -2.28 11.54 7.08
C LYS A 92 -0.91 11.18 6.48
N GLU A 93 0.07 10.91 7.32
CA GLU A 93 1.38 10.42 6.93
C GLU A 93 1.41 8.90 6.89
N LEU A 94 1.96 8.34 5.80
CA LEU A 94 2.16 6.90 5.62
C LEU A 94 3.61 6.53 5.96
N TYR A 95 3.78 5.73 7.00
CA TYR A 95 5.06 5.19 7.43
C TYR A 95 5.19 3.74 6.95
N ILE A 96 6.34 3.41 6.38
CA ILE A 96 6.71 2.06 5.97
C ILE A 96 7.83 1.58 6.89
N ALA A 97 7.61 0.44 7.54
CA ALA A 97 8.58 -0.21 8.40
C ALA A 97 9.04 -1.53 7.80
N VAL A 98 10.35 -1.67 7.57
CA VAL A 98 10.96 -2.91 7.09
C VAL A 98 11.85 -3.48 8.19
N LYS A 99 11.68 -4.76 8.50
CA LYS A 99 12.50 -5.48 9.48
C LYS A 99 13.44 -6.45 8.77
N SER A 100 14.71 -6.40 9.12
CA SER A 100 15.75 -7.33 8.67
C SER A 100 16.56 -7.79 9.88
N GLY A 101 16.23 -8.97 10.39
CA GLY A 101 16.80 -9.48 11.65
C GLY A 101 16.46 -8.57 12.82
N GLU A 102 17.49 -8.08 13.53
CA GLU A 102 17.33 -7.16 14.66
C GLU A 102 17.18 -5.69 14.23
N GLN A 103 17.41 -5.38 12.95
CA GLN A 103 17.33 -4.01 12.44
C GLN A 103 15.93 -3.71 11.91
N SER A 104 15.39 -2.57 12.31
CA SER A 104 14.15 -2.01 11.77
C SER A 104 14.44 -0.65 11.18
N VAL A 105 14.01 -0.44 9.94
CA VAL A 105 14.07 0.86 9.27
C VAL A 105 12.64 1.34 9.06
N VAL A 106 12.35 2.54 9.53
CA VAL A 106 11.07 3.22 9.28
C VAL A 106 11.33 4.40 8.35
N LYS A 107 10.47 4.56 7.35
CA LYS A 107 10.51 5.66 6.38
C LYS A 107 9.14 6.30 6.24
N THR A 108 9.08 7.61 6.13
CA THR A 108 7.87 8.38 5.82
C THR A 108 7.77 8.56 4.31
N VAL A 109 6.62 8.26 3.70
CA VAL A 109 6.48 8.30 2.24
C VAL A 109 6.68 9.71 1.67
N SER A 110 6.20 10.75 2.36
CA SER A 110 6.38 12.15 1.98
C SER A 110 7.85 12.62 1.92
N GLU A 111 8.77 11.88 2.54
CA GLU A 111 10.20 12.19 2.56
C GLU A 111 11.02 11.40 1.52
N LEU A 112 10.37 10.51 0.78
CA LEU A 112 11.05 9.63 -0.17
C LEU A 112 11.29 10.32 -1.51
N ARG A 113 12.49 10.12 -2.06
CA ARG A 113 12.85 10.56 -3.40
C ARG A 113 12.23 9.66 -4.47
N SER A 114 12.09 10.17 -5.69
CA SER A 114 11.49 9.45 -6.82
C SER A 114 12.07 8.05 -7.06
N PHE A 115 13.41 7.89 -7.01
CA PHE A 115 14.04 6.58 -7.18
C PHE A 115 13.73 5.60 -6.04
N GLN A 116 13.47 6.10 -4.82
CA GLN A 116 13.06 5.26 -3.70
C GLN A 116 11.62 4.80 -3.89
N ILE A 117 10.73 5.67 -4.37
CA ILE A 117 9.36 5.32 -4.72
C ILE A 117 9.33 4.29 -5.86
N LEU A 118 10.06 4.52 -6.95
CA LEU A 118 10.19 3.54 -8.04
C LEU A 118 10.64 2.18 -7.50
N ARG A 119 11.64 2.17 -6.61
CA ARG A 119 12.14 0.93 -6.02
C ARG A 119 11.08 0.21 -5.18
N LEU A 120 10.18 0.93 -4.51
CA LEU A 120 9.07 0.32 -3.77
C LEU A 120 8.10 -0.40 -4.72
N TYR A 121 7.74 0.22 -5.85
CA TYR A 121 6.92 -0.44 -6.88
C TYR A 121 7.54 -1.75 -7.35
N GLU A 122 8.80 -1.72 -7.75
CA GLU A 122 9.52 -2.91 -8.23
C GLU A 122 9.50 -4.04 -7.19
N ILE A 123 9.85 -3.72 -5.94
CA ILE A 123 9.92 -4.70 -4.83
C ILE A 123 8.55 -5.32 -4.58
N TYR A 124 7.52 -4.49 -4.43
CA TYR A 124 6.19 -4.98 -4.05
C TYR A 124 5.52 -5.73 -5.20
N ILE A 125 5.72 -5.33 -6.45
CA ILE A 125 5.20 -6.08 -7.60
C ILE A 125 5.90 -7.44 -7.73
N GLU A 126 7.24 -7.48 -7.60
CA GLU A 126 7.99 -8.75 -7.55
C GLU A 126 7.48 -9.66 -6.42
N GLU A 127 7.23 -9.10 -5.24
CA GLU A 127 6.66 -9.83 -4.11
C GLU A 127 5.27 -10.38 -4.43
N GLN A 128 4.35 -9.56 -4.94
CA GLN A 128 2.98 -10.00 -5.23
C GLN A 128 2.93 -11.07 -6.32
N MET A 129 3.77 -10.96 -7.35
CA MET A 129 3.91 -12.00 -8.37
C MET A 129 4.41 -13.32 -7.76
N ASN A 130 5.49 -13.26 -6.97
CA ASN A 130 6.05 -14.44 -6.33
C ASN A 130 5.05 -15.13 -5.39
N LEU A 131 4.40 -14.36 -4.52
CA LEU A 131 3.39 -14.88 -3.58
C LEU A 131 2.22 -15.50 -4.35
N HIS A 132 1.75 -14.87 -5.41
CA HIS A 132 0.62 -15.40 -6.16
C HIS A 132 0.97 -16.68 -6.92
N ALA A 133 2.19 -16.77 -7.48
CA ALA A 133 2.68 -17.99 -8.10
C ALA A 133 2.82 -19.14 -7.08
N LEU A 134 3.45 -18.87 -5.92
CA LEU A 134 3.58 -19.84 -4.82
C LEU A 134 2.22 -20.34 -4.33
N ARG A 135 1.26 -19.42 -4.18
CA ARG A 135 -0.12 -19.73 -3.78
C ARG A 135 -0.82 -20.69 -4.75
N LYS A 136 -0.51 -20.64 -6.06
CA LYS A 136 -1.10 -21.53 -7.07
C LYS A 136 -0.31 -22.84 -7.24
N GLU A 137 0.96 -22.85 -6.85
CA GLU A 137 1.85 -24.01 -6.95
C GLU A 137 1.67 -24.99 -5.78
N GLU A 138 1.63 -24.50 -4.53
CA GLU A 138 1.68 -25.34 -3.33
C GLU A 138 0.50 -25.09 -2.38
N GLU A 139 -0.25 -26.15 -2.03
CA GLU A 139 -1.43 -26.06 -1.15
C GLU A 139 -1.10 -25.54 0.26
N ASN A 140 0.05 -25.91 0.82
CA ASN A 140 0.46 -25.43 2.14
C ASN A 140 0.77 -23.93 2.13
N GLU A 141 1.49 -23.46 1.09
CA GLU A 141 1.76 -22.04 0.89
C GLU A 141 0.46 -21.28 0.63
N GLN A 142 -0.50 -21.87 -0.08
CA GLN A 142 -1.82 -21.27 -0.30
C GLN A 142 -2.50 -20.92 1.02
N VAL A 143 -2.54 -21.84 1.99
CA VAL A 143 -3.18 -21.61 3.29
C VAL A 143 -2.47 -20.49 4.05
N ALA A 144 -1.14 -20.49 4.08
CA ALA A 144 -0.35 -19.47 4.76
C ALA A 144 -0.56 -18.08 4.15
N ILE A 145 -0.50 -18.01 2.81
CA ILE A 145 -0.66 -16.76 2.05
C ILE A 145 -2.08 -16.22 2.20
N ASP A 146 -3.12 -17.06 2.08
CA ASP A 146 -4.51 -16.62 2.25
C ASP A 146 -4.77 -16.13 3.68
N GLY A 147 -4.18 -16.78 4.69
CA GLY A 147 -4.24 -16.35 6.09
C GLY A 147 -3.61 -14.96 6.32
N GLU A 148 -2.42 -14.72 5.77
CA GLU A 148 -1.75 -13.43 5.90
C GLU A 148 -2.49 -12.33 5.10
N ARG A 149 -2.98 -12.64 3.88
CA ARG A 149 -3.83 -11.71 3.10
C ARG A 149 -5.07 -11.29 3.88
N GLU A 150 -5.75 -12.23 4.53
CA GLU A 150 -6.92 -11.95 5.36
C GLU A 150 -6.55 -11.09 6.58
N SER A 151 -5.43 -11.39 7.24
CA SER A 151 -4.91 -10.60 8.36
C SER A 151 -4.65 -9.15 7.96
N ARG A 152 -4.00 -8.93 6.82
CA ARG A 152 -3.70 -7.59 6.27
C ARG A 152 -4.97 -6.80 5.97
N LEU A 153 -5.96 -7.43 5.34
CA LEU A 153 -7.26 -6.80 5.07
C LEU A 153 -8.02 -6.45 6.34
N LYS A 154 -8.03 -7.34 7.35
CA LYS A 154 -8.64 -7.07 8.66
C LYS A 154 -7.96 -5.90 9.37
N ARG A 155 -6.63 -5.82 9.32
CA ARG A 155 -5.87 -4.70 9.87
C ARG A 155 -6.25 -3.38 9.20
N TRP A 156 -6.31 -3.36 7.87
CA TRP A 156 -6.70 -2.16 7.14
C TRP A 156 -8.12 -1.71 7.46
N LYS A 157 -9.06 -2.65 7.50
CA LYS A 157 -10.44 -2.37 7.89
C LYS A 157 -10.52 -1.76 9.30
N ALA A 158 -9.76 -2.29 10.26
CA ALA A 158 -9.72 -1.76 11.62
C ALA A 158 -9.14 -0.32 11.68
N VAL A 159 -8.17 -0.01 10.82
CA VAL A 159 -7.65 1.36 10.68
C VAL A 159 -8.75 2.29 10.19
N LEU A 160 -9.45 1.95 9.11
CA LEU A 160 -10.57 2.74 8.59
C LEU A 160 -11.70 2.92 9.61
N ASP A 161 -12.12 1.83 10.27
CA ASP A 161 -13.19 1.86 11.28
C ASP A 161 -12.84 2.76 12.49
N THR A 162 -11.55 2.87 12.83
CA THR A 162 -11.08 3.73 13.92
C THR A 162 -11.03 5.19 13.47
N MET A 163 -10.58 5.42 12.24
CA MET A 163 -10.53 6.76 11.65
C MET A 163 -11.92 7.40 11.56
N ASP A 164 -12.92 6.66 11.08
CA ASP A 164 -14.30 7.17 10.97
C ASP A 164 -14.83 7.63 12.34
N LYS A 165 -14.51 6.89 13.40
CA LYS A 165 -14.91 7.23 14.78
C LYS A 165 -14.21 8.48 15.30
N ASP A 166 -12.92 8.63 15.01
CA ASP A 166 -12.14 9.80 15.42
C ASP A 166 -12.61 11.06 14.70
N GLU A 167 -12.88 10.97 13.39
CA GLU A 167 -13.39 12.08 12.59
C GLU A 167 -14.80 12.52 13.04
N LEU A 168 -15.68 11.57 13.35
CA LEU A 168 -16.99 11.85 13.94
C LEU A 168 -16.88 12.53 15.31
N SER A 169 -15.97 12.05 16.16
CA SER A 169 -15.75 12.59 17.51
C SER A 169 -15.19 14.02 17.45
N GLN A 170 -14.27 14.31 16.52
CA GLN A 170 -13.74 15.65 16.32
C GLN A 170 -14.80 16.62 15.79
N LYS A 171 -15.64 16.20 14.84
CA LYS A 171 -16.76 17.01 14.34
C LYS A 171 -17.73 17.37 15.47
N ALA A 172 -18.11 16.39 16.29
CA ALA A 172 -19.00 16.62 17.44
C ALA A 172 -18.41 17.62 18.46
N LYS A 173 -17.10 17.53 18.75
CA LYS A 173 -16.41 18.49 19.63
C LYS A 173 -16.39 19.89 19.05
N LYS A 174 -16.03 20.05 17.77
CA LYS A 174 -16.02 21.35 17.09
C LYS A 174 -17.41 21.99 17.06
N GLU A 175 -18.47 21.21 16.80
CA GLU A 175 -19.85 21.70 16.85
C GLU A 175 -20.26 22.14 18.26
N GLN A 176 -19.84 21.40 19.29
CA GLN A 176 -20.12 21.75 20.68
C GLN A 176 -19.40 23.03 21.11
N GLU A 177 -18.12 23.18 20.74
CA GLU A 177 -17.31 24.38 21.00
C GLU A 177 -17.85 25.60 20.26
N SER A 178 -18.26 25.45 18.99
CA SER A 178 -18.90 26.52 18.22
C SER A 178 -20.19 27.01 18.89
N LYS A 179 -21.08 26.08 19.30
CA LYS A 179 -22.33 26.42 19.98
C LYS A 179 -22.10 27.12 21.33
N LEU A 180 -21.07 26.72 22.07
CA LEU A 180 -20.66 27.36 23.32
C LEU A 180 -20.10 28.77 23.10
N GLY A 181 -19.29 28.95 22.04
CA GLY A 181 -18.76 30.27 21.64
C GLY A 181 -19.87 31.24 21.25
N ASP A 182 -20.86 30.79 20.48
CA ASP A 182 -22.01 31.61 20.06
C ASP A 182 -22.86 32.06 21.26
N LEU A 183 -23.07 31.17 22.24
CA LEU A 183 -23.81 31.48 23.47
C LEU A 183 -23.06 32.48 24.36
N MET A 184 -21.72 32.37 24.45
CA MET A 184 -20.92 33.31 25.24
C MET A 184 -20.74 34.67 24.56
N GLY A 185 -20.83 34.75 23.23
CA GLY A 185 -20.81 36.02 22.49
C GLY A 185 -22.13 36.81 22.53
N GLN A 186 -23.20 36.21 23.06
CA GLN A 186 -24.52 36.84 23.21
C GLN A 186 -24.80 37.39 24.62
N LEU A 187 -23.87 37.20 25.56
CA LEU A 187 -23.91 37.74 26.94
C LEU A 187 -23.02 38.98 27.05
#